data_AF-A0AAP0WT40-F1
#
_entry.id   AF-A0AAP0WT40-F1
#
_cell.length_a   1.000
_cell.length_b   1.000
_cell.length_c   1.000
_cell.angle_alpha   90.00
_cell.angle_beta   90.00
_cell.angle_gamma   90.00
#
_symmetry.space_group_name_H-M   'P 1'
#
loop_
_entity.id
_entity.type
_entity.pdbx_description
1 polymer ?
#
loop_
_entity_poly.entity_id
_entity_poly.type
_entity_poly.pdbx_seq_one_letter_code
_entity_poly.pdbx_strand_id
1 'polypeptide(L)'
;MKETLKYLAGVAGPSGYGSKSTAEQVTQDCSCSIPSRLTAIITGATSGIGAETARVLAKRGVRVVMPARDLKKAGEVKESIQKESPDAEVILLEVDLSSFASGQEILFSVFISGVASQYPHQQCWEILTEFGVF
;
A
#
# COMPACT_ATOMS: atom_id res chain seq x y z
N MET A 1 17.71 -21.73 15.35
CA MET A 1 18.10 -20.62 16.25
C MET A 1 19.11 -19.64 15.65
N LYS A 2 20.13 -20.08 14.90
CA LYS A 2 21.16 -19.18 14.30
C LYS A 2 20.61 -18.18 13.29
N GLU A 3 19.61 -18.55 12.48
CA GLU A 3 19.04 -17.64 11.47
C GLU A 3 18.26 -16.47 12.09
N THR A 4 17.46 -16.73 13.14
CA THR A 4 16.73 -15.67 13.85
C THR A 4 17.67 -14.63 14.48
N LEU A 5 18.82 -15.07 14.99
CA LEU A 5 19.87 -14.19 15.53
C LEU A 5 20.48 -13.25 14.47
N LYS A 6 20.60 -13.68 13.21
CA LYS A 6 21.09 -12.82 12.11
C LYS A 6 20.14 -11.66 11.82
N TYR A 7 18.83 -11.93 11.80
CA TYR A 7 17.81 -10.89 11.59
C TYR A 7 17.74 -9.90 12.75
N LEU A 8 17.87 -10.39 13.99
CA LEU A 8 17.96 -9.54 15.18
C LEU A 8 19.25 -8.70 15.22
N ALA A 9 20.35 -9.23 14.71
CA ALA A 9 21.61 -8.50 14.57
C ALA A 9 21.60 -7.45 13.42
N GLY A 10 20.55 -7.44 12.60
CA GLY A 10 20.40 -6.52 11.46
C GLY A 10 21.27 -6.88 10.25
N VAL A 11 21.67 -8.15 10.15
CA VAL A 11 22.38 -8.67 8.97
C VAL A 11 21.38 -8.86 7.84
N ALA A 12 21.74 -8.41 6.63
CA ALA A 12 20.91 -8.57 5.44
C ALA A 12 20.63 -10.05 5.14
N GLY A 13 19.37 -10.34 4.81
CA GLY A 13 18.94 -11.67 4.39
C GLY A 13 19.32 -11.96 2.93
N PRO A 14 18.87 -13.11 2.39
CA PRO A 14 19.09 -13.49 0.98
C PRO A 14 18.54 -12.47 -0.04
N SER A 15 17.55 -11.66 0.36
CA SER A 15 17.00 -10.57 -0.44
C SER A 15 17.90 -9.34 -0.52
N GLY A 16 18.98 -9.27 0.27
CA GLY A 16 19.83 -8.09 0.40
C GLY A 16 19.31 -7.04 1.38
N TYR A 17 18.07 -7.17 1.87
CA TYR A 17 17.49 -6.27 2.89
C TYR A 17 17.51 -6.91 4.28
N GLY A 18 17.57 -6.08 5.32
CA GLY A 18 17.57 -6.50 6.73
C GLY A 18 16.67 -5.61 7.59
N SER A 19 16.60 -5.87 8.89
CA SER A 19 15.75 -5.11 9.84
C SER A 19 16.11 -3.62 9.97
N LYS A 20 17.28 -3.22 9.45
CA LYS A 20 17.74 -1.82 9.40
C LYS A 20 17.45 -1.12 8.08
N SER A 21 16.91 -1.82 7.08
CA SER A 21 16.62 -1.25 5.77
C SER A 21 15.40 -0.35 5.84
N THR A 22 15.46 0.83 5.23
CA THR A 22 14.31 1.75 5.17
C THR A 22 13.36 1.36 4.05
N ALA A 23 12.09 1.76 4.16
CA ALA A 23 11.10 1.48 3.13
C ALA A 23 11.49 2.10 1.77
N GLU A 24 12.19 3.23 1.76
CA GLU A 24 12.73 3.80 0.52
C GLU A 24 13.83 2.94 -0.09
N GLN A 25 14.75 2.41 0.73
CA GLN A 25 15.83 1.54 0.24
C GLN A 25 15.25 0.28 -0.41
N VAL A 26 14.21 -0.29 0.18
CA VAL A 26 13.52 -1.47 -0.36
C VAL A 26 12.84 -1.17 -1.71
N THR A 27 12.41 0.07 -1.92
CA THR A 27 11.70 0.46 -3.15
C THR A 27 12.59 1.15 -4.19
N GLN A 28 13.89 1.35 -3.91
CA GLN A 28 14.83 2.02 -4.82
C GLN A 28 14.81 1.40 -6.22
N ASP A 29 14.87 0.08 -6.29
CA ASP A 29 14.94 -0.65 -7.56
C ASP A 29 13.57 -0.80 -8.25
N CYS A 30 12.48 -0.51 -7.54
CA CYS A 30 11.12 -0.60 -8.09
C CYS A 30 10.79 0.53 -9.08
N SER A 31 11.54 1.65 -9.07
CA SER A 31 11.25 2.80 -9.94
C SER A 31 11.28 2.49 -11.45
N CYS A 32 12.03 1.46 -11.87
CA CYS A 32 12.10 1.05 -13.28
C CYS A 32 11.05 0.00 -13.66
N SER A 33 10.47 -0.71 -12.68
CA SER A 33 9.54 -1.82 -12.88
C SER A 33 8.08 -1.45 -12.59
N ILE A 34 7.83 -0.32 -11.94
CA ILE A 34 6.47 0.17 -11.68
C ILE A 34 5.89 0.73 -12.99
N PRO A 35 4.80 0.17 -13.52
CA PRO A 35 4.13 0.72 -14.69
C PRO A 35 3.59 2.12 -14.38
N SER A 36 3.59 3.00 -15.39
CA SER A 36 3.27 4.43 -15.29
C SER A 36 1.89 4.80 -14.70
N ARG A 37 1.04 3.81 -14.37
CA ARG A 37 -0.31 4.00 -13.82
C ARG A 37 -0.71 2.90 -12.82
N LEU A 38 0.19 2.54 -11.91
CA LEU A 38 -0.15 1.58 -10.85
C LEU A 38 -1.08 2.23 -9.81
N THR A 39 -2.11 1.50 -9.38
CA THR A 39 -2.94 1.86 -8.22
C THR A 39 -2.75 0.81 -7.12
N ALA A 40 -2.41 1.25 -5.92
CA ALA A 40 -2.28 0.40 -4.74
C ALA A 40 -3.42 0.72 -3.75
N ILE A 41 -4.01 -0.33 -3.18
CA ILE A 41 -5.01 -0.21 -2.13
C ILE A 41 -4.37 -0.73 -0.85
N ILE A 42 -4.33 0.10 0.18
CA ILE A 42 -3.59 -0.21 1.42
C ILE A 42 -4.56 -0.17 2.59
N THR A 43 -4.90 -1.34 3.08
CA THR A 43 -5.68 -1.51 4.31
C THR A 43 -4.81 -1.20 5.53
N GLY A 44 -5.35 -0.51 6.52
CA GLY A 44 -4.57 -0.13 7.72
C GLY A 44 -3.52 0.95 7.48
N ALA A 45 -3.68 1.75 6.42
CA ALA A 45 -2.72 2.81 6.07
C ALA A 45 -2.74 4.04 7.01
N THR A 46 -3.53 4.02 8.08
CA THR A 46 -3.66 5.14 9.03
C THR A 46 -2.51 5.23 10.03
N SER A 47 -1.67 4.19 10.17
CA SER A 47 -0.51 4.21 11.09
C SER A 47 0.53 3.14 10.75
N GLY A 48 1.68 3.21 11.42
CA GLY A 48 2.71 2.17 11.37
C GLY A 48 3.22 1.87 9.97
N ILE A 49 3.37 0.57 9.67
CA ILE A 49 3.91 0.08 8.40
C ILE A 49 2.99 0.43 7.22
N GLY A 50 1.68 0.45 7.42
CA GLY A 50 0.72 0.80 6.36
C GLY A 50 0.86 2.25 5.91
N ALA A 51 1.01 3.17 6.88
CA ALA A 51 1.22 4.60 6.58
C ALA A 51 2.56 4.83 5.85
N GLU A 52 3.61 4.15 6.29
CA GLU A 52 4.94 4.24 5.67
C GLU A 52 4.94 3.66 4.24
N THR A 53 4.26 2.54 4.04
CA THR A 53 4.07 1.93 2.72
C THR A 53 3.33 2.88 1.79
N ALA A 54 2.24 3.49 2.27
CA ALA A 54 1.47 4.48 1.50
C ALA A 54 2.35 5.67 1.09
N ARG A 55 3.16 6.18 2.01
CA ARG A 55 4.08 7.30 1.75
C ARG A 55 5.10 6.96 0.67
N VAL A 56 5.77 5.82 0.79
CA VAL A 56 6.82 5.44 -0.15
C VAL A 56 6.24 5.12 -1.54
N LEU A 57 5.10 4.44 -1.63
CA LEU A 57 4.45 4.17 -2.92
C LEU A 57 3.96 5.45 -3.59
N ALA A 58 3.34 6.36 -2.84
CA ALA A 58 2.91 7.65 -3.34
C ALA A 58 4.09 8.48 -3.90
N LYS A 59 5.23 8.48 -3.20
CA LYS A 59 6.46 9.14 -3.65
C LYS A 59 7.02 8.57 -4.96
N ARG A 60 6.67 7.33 -5.30
CA ARG A 60 7.04 6.68 -6.58
C ARG A 60 6.03 6.93 -7.70
N GLY A 61 5.00 7.75 -7.47
CA GLY A 61 3.97 8.06 -8.46
C GLY A 61 2.89 6.98 -8.56
N VAL A 62 2.80 6.07 -7.58
CA VAL A 62 1.69 5.11 -7.50
C VAL A 62 0.48 5.83 -6.92
N ARG A 63 -0.69 5.64 -7.52
CA ARG A 63 -1.95 6.12 -6.94
C ARG A 63 -2.30 5.26 -5.73
N VAL A 64 -2.49 5.88 -4.56
CA VAL A 64 -2.76 5.15 -3.32
C VAL A 64 -4.19 5.37 -2.88
N VAL A 65 -4.90 4.27 -2.61
CA VAL A 65 -6.24 4.28 -2.05
C VAL A 65 -6.19 3.71 -0.63
N MET A 66 -6.69 4.48 0.33
CA MET A 66 -6.62 4.18 1.75
C MET A 66 -8.03 3.99 2.30
N PRO A 67 -8.57 2.76 2.31
CA PRO A 67 -9.75 2.45 3.09
C PRO A 67 -9.45 2.59 4.59
N ALA A 68 -10.23 3.41 5.29
CA ALA A 68 -10.05 3.69 6.71
C ALA A 68 -11.39 3.88 7.43
N ARG A 69 -11.43 3.43 8.70
CA ARG A 69 -12.56 3.69 9.61
C ARG A 69 -12.59 5.13 10.11
N ASP A 70 -11.42 5.71 10.31
CA ASP A 70 -11.24 7.06 10.83
C ASP A 70 -10.61 7.92 9.73
N LEU A 71 -11.45 8.65 9.00
CA LEU A 71 -11.02 9.53 7.93
C LEU A 71 -10.13 10.68 8.42
N LYS A 72 -10.25 11.08 9.70
CA LYS A 72 -9.41 12.15 10.26
C LYS A 72 -7.96 11.68 10.33
N LYS A 73 -7.72 10.51 10.90
CA LYS A 73 -6.36 9.91 10.93
C LYS A 73 -5.82 9.62 9.54
N ALA A 74 -6.68 9.14 8.63
CA ALA A 74 -6.27 8.92 7.25
C ALA A 74 -5.92 10.25 6.53
N GLY A 75 -6.63 11.33 6.86
CA GLY A 75 -6.36 12.70 6.41
C GLY A 75 -5.00 13.21 6.87
N GLU A 76 -4.64 13.00 8.13
CA GLU A 76 -3.33 13.38 8.68
C GLU A 76 -2.18 12.68 7.92
N VAL A 77 -2.34 11.38 7.62
CA VAL A 77 -1.36 10.63 6.81
C VAL A 77 -1.31 11.18 5.38
N LYS A 78 -2.46 11.41 4.74
CA LYS A 78 -2.53 12.00 3.40
C LYS A 78 -1.81 13.35 3.34
N GLU A 79 -2.06 14.24 4.29
CA GLU A 79 -1.37 15.54 4.35
C GLU A 79 0.14 15.38 4.52
N SER A 80 0.58 14.44 5.36
CA SER A 80 2.01 14.13 5.52
C SER A 80 2.64 13.69 4.19
N ILE A 81 1.95 12.82 3.44
CA ILE A 81 2.42 12.35 2.13
C ILE A 81 2.47 13.51 1.13
N GLN A 82 1.43 14.35 1.09
CA GLN A 82 1.34 15.48 0.15
C GLN A 82 2.38 16.57 0.43
N LYS A 83 2.82 16.73 1.69
CA LYS A 83 3.94 17.63 2.03
C LYS A 83 5.25 17.17 1.41
N GLU A 84 5.48 15.87 1.30
CA GLU A 84 6.70 15.30 0.70
C GLU A 84 6.58 15.14 -0.83
N SER A 85 5.37 14.87 -1.33
CA SER A 85 5.07 14.65 -2.74
C SER A 85 3.76 15.36 -3.10
N PRO A 86 3.83 16.63 -3.55
CA PRO A 86 2.64 17.43 -3.86
C PRO A 86 1.76 16.81 -4.96
N ASP A 87 2.36 16.07 -5.88
CA ASP A 87 1.69 15.43 -7.02
C ASP A 87 1.12 14.04 -6.67
N ALA A 88 1.26 13.58 -5.42
CA ALA A 88 0.78 12.28 -4.99
C ALA A 88 -0.76 12.17 -5.02
N GLU A 89 -1.27 11.20 -5.79
CA GLU A 89 -2.69 10.90 -5.84
C GLU A 89 -3.08 9.93 -4.71
N VAL A 90 -3.56 10.51 -3.59
CA VAL A 90 -4.04 9.75 -2.43
C VAL A 90 -5.55 9.91 -2.25
N ILE A 91 -6.27 8.79 -2.37
CA ILE A 91 -7.72 8.70 -2.24
C ILE A 91 -8.06 8.07 -0.89
N LEU A 92 -8.90 8.74 -0.11
CA LEU A 92 -9.39 8.20 1.16
C LEU A 92 -10.78 7.62 0.95
N LEU A 93 -11.03 6.43 1.46
CA LEU A 93 -12.33 5.78 1.40
C LEU A 93 -12.77 5.42 2.83
N GLU A 94 -13.94 5.89 3.24
CA GLU A 94 -14.50 5.52 4.54
C GLU A 94 -15.03 4.09 4.46
N VAL A 95 -14.38 3.17 5.19
CA VAL A 95 -14.73 1.75 5.23
C VAL A 95 -14.66 1.28 6.69
N ASP A 96 -15.80 0.85 7.18
CA ASP A 96 -15.99 0.13 8.44
C ASP A 96 -16.16 -1.39 8.23
N LEU A 97 -15.00 -2.06 8.19
CA LEU A 97 -14.89 -3.52 8.11
C LEU A 97 -15.38 -4.24 9.39
N SER A 98 -15.79 -3.53 10.44
CA SER A 98 -16.27 -4.16 11.68
C SER A 98 -17.75 -4.56 11.61
N SER A 99 -18.51 -4.01 10.67
CA SER A 99 -19.82 -4.55 10.32
C SER A 99 -19.64 -5.51 9.15
N PHE A 100 -19.91 -6.81 9.36
CA PHE A 100 -20.09 -7.79 8.29
C PHE A 100 -21.38 -7.52 7.46
N ALA A 101 -21.74 -6.25 7.29
CA ALA A 101 -22.83 -5.83 6.43
C ALA A 101 -22.28 -5.79 5.00
N SER A 102 -22.74 -6.74 4.20
CA SER A 102 -22.45 -6.96 2.77
C SER A 102 -22.25 -5.69 1.90
N GLY A 103 -22.83 -4.54 2.28
CA GLY A 103 -22.71 -3.28 1.55
C GLY A 103 -21.29 -2.74 1.42
N GLN A 104 -20.41 -2.95 2.39
CA GLN A 104 -19.03 -2.43 2.31
C GLN A 104 -18.10 -3.31 1.49
N GLU A 105 -18.30 -4.63 1.53
CA GLU A 105 -17.63 -5.54 0.62
C GLU A 105 -18.06 -5.26 -0.82
N ILE A 106 -19.34 -4.96 -1.05
CA ILE A 106 -19.84 -4.55 -2.37
C ILE A 106 -19.24 -3.21 -2.78
N LEU A 107 -19.13 -2.21 -1.91
CA LEU A 107 -18.50 -0.93 -2.25
C LEU A 107 -17.01 -1.12 -2.57
N PHE A 108 -16.30 -1.93 -1.78
CA PHE A 108 -14.89 -2.26 -2.02
C PHE A 108 -14.73 -3.03 -3.34
N SER A 109 -15.56 -4.03 -3.59
CA SER A 109 -15.57 -4.85 -4.81
C SER A 109 -15.97 -4.06 -6.06
N VAL A 110 -16.97 -3.17 -5.96
CA VAL A 110 -17.38 -2.25 -7.04
C VAL A 110 -16.30 -1.22 -7.29
N PHE A 111 -15.62 -0.71 -6.26
CA PHE A 111 -14.49 0.18 -6.43
C PHE A 111 -13.31 -0.53 -7.10
N ILE A 112 -12.96 -1.74 -6.67
CA ILE A 112 -11.97 -2.60 -7.33
C ILE A 112 -12.35 -2.84 -8.79
N SER A 113 -13.62 -3.18 -9.06
CA SER A 113 -14.15 -3.41 -10.41
C SER A 113 -14.15 -2.15 -11.26
N GLY A 114 -14.44 -0.99 -10.68
CA GLY A 114 -14.39 0.31 -11.36
C GLY A 114 -12.96 0.75 -11.68
N VAL A 115 -12.03 0.54 -10.76
CA VAL A 115 -10.59 0.73 -11.00
C VAL A 115 -10.10 -0.28 -12.06
N ALA A 116 -10.52 -1.53 -12.00
CA ALA A 116 -10.16 -2.56 -12.98
C ALA A 116 -10.75 -2.27 -14.37
N SER A 117 -11.98 -1.74 -14.46
CA SER A 117 -12.61 -1.32 -15.72
C SER A 117 -11.84 -0.18 -16.41
N GLN A 118 -11.05 0.59 -15.66
CA GLN A 118 -10.18 1.63 -16.21
C GLN A 118 -8.90 1.05 -16.84
N TYR A 119 -8.57 -0.23 -16.62
CA TYR A 119 -7.32 -0.88 -17.04
C TYR A 119 -7.54 -2.29 -17.64
N PRO A 120 -7.73 -2.42 -18.98
CA PRO A 120 -8.09 -3.68 -19.64
C PRO A 120 -6.94 -4.70 -19.83
N HIS A 121 -5.73 -4.45 -19.30
CA HIS A 121 -4.59 -5.35 -19.52
C HIS A 121 -4.53 -6.46 -18.44
N GLN A 122 -4.75 -7.69 -18.87
CA GLN A 122 -4.96 -8.92 -18.07
C GLN A 122 -3.80 -9.39 -17.18
N GLN A 123 -2.79 -8.57 -16.88
CA GLN A 123 -1.66 -8.97 -16.03
C GLN A 123 -1.70 -8.37 -14.61
N CYS A 124 -2.63 -7.43 -14.33
CA CYS A 124 -2.72 -6.80 -13.02
C CYS A 124 -3.54 -7.59 -11.98
N TRP A 125 -4.28 -8.63 -12.39
CA TRP A 125 -5.26 -9.29 -11.52
C TRP A 125 -4.70 -10.44 -10.68
N GLU A 126 -3.62 -11.12 -11.11
CA GLU A 126 -3.05 -12.26 -10.37
C GLU A 126 -2.36 -11.83 -9.06
N ILE A 127 -1.82 -10.61 -8.99
CA ILE A 127 -1.10 -10.12 -7.80
C ILE A 127 -2.06 -9.81 -6.63
N LEU A 128 -3.32 -9.46 -6.91
CA LEU A 128 -4.28 -9.10 -5.85
C LEU A 128 -5.01 -10.31 -5.25
N THR A 129 -4.96 -11.48 -5.88
CA THR A 129 -5.58 -12.71 -5.33
C THR A 129 -4.57 -13.66 -4.69
N GLU A 130 -3.28 -13.60 -5.05
CA GLU A 130 -2.25 -14.48 -4.45
C GLU A 130 -1.68 -13.97 -3.12
N PHE A 131 -1.65 -12.66 -2.88
CA PHE A 131 -1.21 -12.10 -1.60
C PHE A 131 -2.40 -11.93 -0.67
N GLY A 132 -2.95 -13.02 -0.16
CA GLY A 132 -3.94 -13.02 0.92
C GLY A 132 -3.47 -12.14 2.09
N VAL A 133 -3.90 -10.87 2.07
CA VAL A 133 -3.69 -9.91 3.16
C VAL A 133 -4.73 -10.26 4.22
N PHE A 134 -4.31 -11.15 5.14
CA PHE A 134 -4.82 -11.19 6.51
C PHE A 134 -4.08 -10.15 7.35
#